data_AF-A0A8T3ZHV7-F1
#
_entry.id   AF-A0A8T3ZHV7-F1
#
_cell.length_a   1.000
_cell.length_b   1.000
_cell.length_c   1.000
_cell.angle_alpha   90.00
_cell.angle_beta   90.00
_cell.angle_gamma   90.00
#
_symmetry.space_group_name_H-M   'P 1'
#
loop_
_entity.id
_entity.type
_entity.pdbx_description
1 polymer ?
#
loop_
_entity_poly.entity_id
_entity_poly.type
_entity_poly.pdbx_seq_one_letter_code
_entity_poly.pdbx_strand_id
1 'polypeptide(L)'
;MKKSIIISSLLMAIQTAAAHETEETMTQVIPSPLFILGVGTIFCVVFIALVLLKKNWKNQEKKILFWALAIGVSAVTVYLLSYTLLVNSTSETNGPVHWHADFEIWVCGEKQTLPESEGISGRVGTPLVHYHDDYRIHIEGAVMNKEDMNLGSFFAAIGGALADSYIGIPQEDGSIKYWRNGDQCQDGHAGTLTLYVTKGQSVTTVQNIAAYVISPETNVPPGDKLKFVFN
;
A
#
# COMPACT_ATOMS: atom_id res chain seq x y z
N MET A 1 20.58 36.94 11.21
CA MET A 1 20.13 35.63 11.73
C MET A 1 18.65 35.27 11.47
N LYS A 2 17.73 36.19 11.08
CA LYS A 2 16.29 35.87 10.98
C LYS A 2 15.80 35.23 9.66
N LYS A 3 16.59 35.22 8.58
CA LYS A 3 16.16 34.66 7.27
C LYS A 3 16.39 33.15 7.12
N SER A 4 17.31 32.57 7.89
CA SER A 4 17.70 31.15 7.73
C SER A 4 16.70 30.16 8.32
N ILE A 5 15.89 30.57 9.29
CA ILE A 5 14.94 29.68 9.99
C ILE A 5 13.70 29.40 9.14
N ILE A 6 13.28 30.34 8.28
CA ILE A 6 12.07 30.23 7.47
C ILE A 6 12.25 29.23 6.30
N ILE A 7 13.48 29.09 5.78
CA ILE A 7 13.78 28.16 4.68
C ILE A 7 13.72 26.70 5.16
N SER A 8 14.13 26.44 6.42
CA SER A 8 14.15 25.08 6.97
C SER A 8 12.75 24.51 7.21
N SER A 9 11.76 25.35 7.53
CA SER A 9 10.37 24.93 7.75
C SER A 9 9.65 24.56 6.45
N LEU A 10 9.97 25.24 5.35
CA LEU A 10 9.35 24.99 4.05
C LEU A 10 9.86 23.69 3.41
N LEU A 11 11.13 23.31 3.66
CA LEU A 11 11.68 22.05 3.15
C LEU A 11 11.09 20.81 3.83
N MET A 12 10.72 20.88 5.11
CA MET A 12 10.13 19.72 5.81
C MET A 12 8.72 19.36 5.29
N ALA A 13 7.92 20.34 4.86
CA ALA A 13 6.59 20.09 4.31
C ALA A 13 6.61 19.43 2.91
N ILE A 14 7.72 19.57 2.17
CA ILE A 14 7.89 18.97 0.84
C ILE A 14 8.23 17.47 0.97
N GLN A 15 8.94 17.07 2.03
CA GLN A 15 9.35 15.67 2.21
C GLN A 15 8.19 14.75 2.62
N THR A 16 7.18 15.25 3.34
CA THR A 16 6.02 14.43 3.75
C THR A 16 5.02 14.19 2.62
N ALA A 17 4.98 15.06 1.61
CA ALA A 17 4.09 14.90 0.46
C ALA A 17 4.57 13.84 -0.55
N ALA A 18 5.88 13.52 -0.55
CA ALA A 18 6.48 12.57 -1.49
C ALA A 18 6.47 11.11 -0.99
N ALA A 19 6.05 10.86 0.26
CA ALA A 19 6.14 9.53 0.87
C ALA A 19 4.82 8.73 0.87
N HIS A 20 3.71 9.31 0.42
CA HIS A 20 2.40 8.64 0.43
C HIS A 20 1.78 8.67 -0.97
N GLU A 21 1.96 7.56 -1.71
CA GLU A 21 1.19 7.30 -2.93
C GLU A 21 -0.29 7.12 -2.57
N THR A 22 -1.15 7.81 -3.32
CA THR A 22 -2.57 7.99 -3.05
C THR A 22 -3.37 6.70 -3.30
N GLU A 23 -3.93 6.14 -2.23
CA GLU A 23 -5.03 5.16 -2.32
C GLU A 23 -6.34 5.89 -2.68
N GLU A 24 -6.76 5.76 -3.94
CA GLU A 24 -8.10 6.14 -4.38
C GLU A 24 -9.06 4.94 -4.26
N THR A 25 -9.53 4.60 -3.06
CA THR A 25 -10.79 3.85 -2.93
C THR A 25 -11.36 3.87 -1.50
N MET A 26 -12.03 4.96 -1.12
CA MET A 26 -13.29 4.90 -0.32
C MET A 26 -13.93 6.29 -0.18
N THR A 27 -15.12 6.43 -0.77
CA THR A 27 -16.14 7.50 -0.59
C THR A 27 -15.80 8.93 -1.03
N GLN A 28 -16.40 9.34 -2.15
CA GLN A 28 -16.34 10.67 -2.80
C GLN A 28 -16.80 11.89 -1.96
N VAL A 29 -16.98 11.76 -0.65
CA VAL A 29 -17.51 12.85 0.21
C VAL A 29 -16.47 13.34 1.22
N ILE A 30 -15.46 12.53 1.57
CA ILE A 30 -14.44 12.91 2.54
C ILE A 30 -13.17 13.30 1.75
N PRO A 31 -12.68 14.55 1.88
CA PRO A 31 -11.43 14.95 1.23
C PRO A 31 -10.27 14.05 1.68
N SER A 32 -9.25 13.83 0.85
CA SER A 32 -8.11 13.01 1.29
C SER A 32 -7.32 13.73 2.41
N PRO A 33 -6.68 12.98 3.33
CA PRO A 33 -5.80 13.57 4.35
C PRO A 33 -4.71 14.48 3.76
N LEU A 34 -4.16 14.11 2.62
CA LEU A 34 -3.17 14.90 1.89
C LEU A 34 -3.73 16.24 1.41
N PHE A 35 -4.96 16.25 0.89
CA PHE A 35 -5.61 17.49 0.48
C PHE A 35 -5.81 18.44 1.66
N ILE A 36 -6.33 17.93 2.79
CA ILE A 36 -6.55 18.75 4.00
C ILE A 36 -5.24 19.25 4.58
N LEU A 37 -4.20 18.42 4.59
CA LEU A 37 -2.85 18.84 4.99
C LEU A 37 -2.29 19.92 4.07
N GLY A 38 -2.50 19.81 2.75
CA GLY A 38 -2.12 20.81 1.76
C GLY A 38 -2.81 22.15 1.99
N VAL A 39 -4.13 22.15 2.18
CA VAL A 39 -4.91 23.36 2.51
C VAL A 39 -4.42 23.98 3.83
N GLY A 40 -4.22 23.16 4.86
CA GLY A 40 -3.68 23.60 6.16
C GLY A 40 -2.29 24.24 6.04
N THR A 41 -1.43 23.67 5.20
CA THR A 41 -0.09 24.19 4.93
C THR A 41 -0.15 25.54 4.21
N ILE A 42 -0.95 25.65 3.15
CA ILE A 42 -1.16 26.92 2.42
C ILE A 42 -1.71 27.98 3.36
N PHE A 43 -2.70 27.64 4.18
CA PHE A 43 -3.26 28.52 5.20
C PHE A 43 -2.16 29.04 6.14
N CYS A 44 -1.31 28.16 6.68
CA CYS A 44 -0.21 28.56 7.56
C CYS A 44 0.79 29.48 6.84
N VAL A 45 1.18 29.17 5.59
CA VAL A 45 2.10 29.99 4.80
C VAL A 45 1.55 31.39 4.55
N VAL A 46 0.27 31.51 4.18
CA VAL A 46 -0.41 32.81 3.99
C VAL A 46 -0.41 33.60 5.28
N PHE A 47 -0.75 32.98 6.41
CA PHE A 47 -0.75 33.64 7.71
C PHE A 47 0.65 34.12 8.11
N ILE A 48 1.68 33.29 7.91
CA ILE A 48 3.08 33.67 8.13
C ILE A 48 3.46 34.86 7.24
N ALA A 49 3.11 34.84 5.95
CA ALA A 49 3.37 35.94 5.03
C ALA A 49 2.70 37.25 5.49
N LEU A 50 1.44 37.19 5.94
CA LEU A 50 0.73 38.35 6.51
C LEU A 50 1.46 38.92 7.74
N VAL A 51 1.96 38.06 8.64
CA VAL A 51 2.76 38.48 9.80
C VAL A 51 4.00 39.25 9.35
N LEU A 52 4.69 38.75 8.32
CA LEU A 52 5.94 39.32 7.82
C LEU A 52 5.73 40.64 7.06
N LEU A 53 4.62 40.79 6.33
CA LEU A 53 4.35 41.96 5.50
C LEU A 53 3.87 43.17 6.33
N LYS A 54 3.13 42.94 7.42
CA LYS A 54 2.62 44.04 8.26
C LYS A 54 3.56 44.29 9.44
N LYS A 55 4.19 45.47 9.45
CA LYS A 55 5.21 45.85 10.45
C LYS A 55 4.64 46.27 11.81
N ASN A 56 3.47 46.93 11.83
CA ASN A 56 2.90 47.54 13.04
C ASN A 56 1.52 46.94 13.36
N TRP A 57 1.51 45.86 14.14
CA TRP A 57 0.26 45.20 14.57
C TRP A 57 -0.23 45.75 15.91
N LYS A 58 -1.53 46.08 15.98
CA LYS A 58 -2.21 46.37 17.25
C LYS A 58 -2.38 45.08 18.06
N ASN A 59 -2.46 45.20 19.39
CA ASN A 59 -2.59 44.03 20.27
C ASN A 59 -3.82 43.16 19.96
N GLN A 60 -4.94 43.77 19.56
CA GLN A 60 -6.14 43.00 19.18
C GLN A 60 -5.92 42.18 17.90
N GLU A 61 -5.26 42.75 16.90
CA GLU A 61 -4.98 42.07 15.63
C GLU A 61 -4.04 40.87 15.83
N LYS A 62 -3.05 40.99 16.72
CA LYS A 62 -2.16 39.87 17.10
C LYS A 62 -2.95 38.72 17.74
N LYS A 63 -3.90 39.03 18.62
CA LYS A 63 -4.76 38.03 19.26
C LYS A 63 -5.65 37.31 18.23
N ILE A 64 -6.26 38.07 17.31
CA ILE A 64 -7.09 37.50 16.23
C ILE A 64 -6.25 36.55 15.37
N LEU A 65 -5.07 37.00 14.93
CA LEU A 65 -4.15 36.21 14.12
C LEU A 65 -3.71 34.93 14.85
N PHE A 66 -3.33 35.04 16.13
CA PHE A 66 -2.95 33.89 16.95
C PHE A 66 -4.07 32.86 17.04
N TRP A 67 -5.29 33.30 17.36
CA TRP A 67 -6.44 32.40 17.47
C TRP A 67 -6.85 31.80 16.13
N ALA A 68 -6.80 32.57 15.04
CA ALA A 68 -7.07 32.05 13.70
C ALA A 68 -6.07 30.96 13.31
N LEU A 69 -4.77 31.17 13.58
CA LEU A 69 -3.74 30.16 13.34
C LEU A 69 -3.94 28.93 14.23
N ALA A 70 -4.19 29.14 15.53
CA ALA A 70 -4.42 28.06 16.49
C ALA A 70 -5.64 27.21 16.08
N ILE A 71 -6.77 27.84 15.77
CA ILE A 71 -7.99 27.17 15.31
C ILE A 71 -7.74 26.43 14.00
N GLY A 72 -7.06 27.04 13.03
CA GLY A 72 -6.76 26.40 11.75
C GLY A 72 -5.91 25.15 11.90
N VAL A 73 -4.82 25.23 12.68
CA VAL A 73 -3.97 24.06 12.96
C VAL A 73 -4.74 23.00 13.75
N SER A 74 -5.46 23.38 14.80
CA SER A 74 -6.28 22.45 15.58
C SER A 74 -7.34 21.76 14.74
N ALA A 75 -7.98 22.46 13.79
CA ALA A 75 -8.97 21.87 12.89
C ALA A 75 -8.36 20.78 11.99
N VAL A 76 -7.17 21.03 11.42
CA VAL A 76 -6.43 20.03 10.64
C VAL A 76 -6.05 18.83 11.51
N THR A 77 -5.53 19.07 12.72
CA THR A 77 -5.17 17.98 13.65
C THR A 77 -6.38 17.12 14.03
N VAL A 78 -7.50 17.75 14.42
CA VAL A 78 -8.73 17.04 14.77
C VAL A 78 -9.24 16.24 13.57
N TYR A 79 -9.21 16.82 12.38
CA TYR A 79 -9.60 16.12 11.16
C TYR A 79 -8.73 14.86 10.92
N LEU A 80 -7.40 14.98 10.96
CA LEU A 80 -6.49 13.85 10.72
C LEU A 80 -6.66 12.76 11.80
N LEU A 81 -6.85 13.16 13.06
CA LEU A 81 -7.11 12.24 14.16
C LEU A 81 -8.44 11.50 13.92
N SER A 82 -9.52 12.22 13.61
CA SER A 82 -10.83 11.63 13.34
C SER A 82 -10.80 10.70 12.13
N TYR A 83 -10.10 11.08 11.06
CA TYR A 83 -9.92 10.24 9.87
C TYR A 83 -9.18 8.95 10.21
N THR A 84 -8.07 9.05 10.95
CA THR A 84 -7.28 7.88 11.36
C THR A 84 -8.09 6.93 12.24
N LEU A 85 -8.81 7.47 13.23
CA LEU A 85 -9.70 6.67 14.08
C LEU A 85 -10.81 6.02 13.28
N LEU A 86 -11.41 6.74 12.33
CA LEU A 86 -12.45 6.21 11.45
C LEU A 86 -11.91 5.04 10.62
N VAL A 87 -10.83 5.24 9.86
CA VAL A 87 -10.21 4.19 9.03
C VAL A 87 -9.84 2.98 9.88
N ASN A 88 -9.14 3.16 11.00
CA ASN A 88 -8.78 2.05 11.86
C ASN A 88 -10.01 1.31 12.39
N SER A 89 -11.04 2.02 12.85
CA SER A 89 -12.26 1.40 13.41
C SER A 89 -13.17 0.73 12.38
N THR A 90 -13.03 1.08 11.10
CA THR A 90 -13.88 0.56 10.01
C THR A 90 -13.15 -0.42 9.11
N SER A 91 -11.82 -0.47 9.17
CA SER A 91 -11.00 -1.48 8.49
C SER A 91 -11.25 -2.89 9.04
N GLU A 92 -11.15 -3.89 8.17
CA GLU A 92 -11.21 -5.32 8.52
C GLU A 92 -10.12 -5.72 9.52
N THR A 93 -8.97 -5.04 9.45
CA THR A 93 -7.81 -5.28 10.31
C THR A 93 -7.84 -4.51 11.64
N ASN A 94 -8.84 -3.65 11.85
CA ASN A 94 -8.93 -2.75 13.00
C ASN A 94 -7.70 -1.82 13.18
N GLY A 95 -7.04 -1.46 12.08
CA GLY A 95 -5.81 -0.66 12.06
C GLY A 95 -4.79 -1.14 11.03
N PRO A 96 -3.63 -0.44 10.94
CA PRO A 96 -2.59 -0.82 10.00
C PRO A 96 -1.92 -2.13 10.39
N VAL A 97 -1.65 -2.95 9.38
CA VAL A 97 -0.95 -4.22 9.51
C VAL A 97 0.35 -4.22 8.71
N HIS A 98 1.18 -5.20 9.00
CA HIS A 98 2.38 -5.52 8.24
C HIS A 98 2.51 -7.04 8.26
N TRP A 99 1.93 -7.68 7.26
CA TRP A 99 1.88 -9.14 7.16
C TRP A 99 2.72 -9.66 6.01
N HIS A 100 3.18 -10.88 6.16
CA HIS A 100 4.08 -11.54 5.23
C HIS A 100 3.58 -12.92 4.82
N ALA A 101 3.76 -13.26 3.55
CA ALA A 101 3.66 -14.64 3.06
C ALA A 101 4.77 -14.95 2.07
N ASP A 102 5.55 -15.99 2.34
CA ASP A 102 6.57 -16.46 1.41
C ASP A 102 5.88 -17.20 0.25
N PHE A 103 6.38 -17.04 -0.98
CA PHE A 103 5.78 -17.72 -2.12
C PHE A 103 6.80 -18.27 -3.12
N GLU A 104 6.39 -19.31 -3.82
CA GLU A 104 7.09 -19.83 -5.00
C GLU A 104 6.11 -20.18 -6.10
N ILE A 105 6.52 -19.94 -7.35
CA ILE A 105 5.75 -20.29 -8.53
C ILE A 105 6.55 -21.28 -9.35
N TRP A 106 5.96 -22.44 -9.64
CA TRP A 106 6.57 -23.51 -10.41
C TRP A 106 5.67 -23.86 -11.58
N VAL A 107 6.25 -23.87 -12.79
CA VAL A 107 5.52 -24.20 -14.00
C VAL A 107 6.27 -25.28 -14.77
N CYS A 108 5.63 -26.43 -15.00
CA CYS A 108 6.20 -27.58 -15.67
C CYS A 108 7.57 -28.01 -15.11
N GLY A 109 7.73 -27.91 -13.79
CA GLY A 109 8.97 -28.25 -13.07
C GLY A 109 10.01 -27.12 -12.98
N GLU A 110 9.79 -25.99 -13.65
CA GLU A 110 10.69 -24.84 -13.64
C GLU A 110 10.19 -23.74 -12.69
N LYS A 111 11.04 -23.31 -11.74
CA LYS A 111 10.75 -22.17 -10.86
C LYS A 111 10.71 -20.89 -11.69
N GLN A 112 9.61 -20.15 -11.58
CA GLN A 112 9.43 -18.86 -12.23
C GLN A 112 9.90 -17.75 -11.30
N THR A 113 10.45 -16.68 -11.89
CA THR A 113 10.80 -15.44 -11.21
C THR A 113 9.83 -14.34 -11.60
N LEU A 114 9.62 -13.37 -10.72
CA LEU A 114 8.94 -12.13 -11.05
C LEU A 114 9.97 -11.09 -11.53
N PRO A 115 9.53 -10.03 -12.23
CA PRO A 115 10.42 -8.92 -12.60
C PRO A 115 11.05 -8.26 -11.38
N GLU A 116 12.27 -7.73 -11.52
CA GLU A 116 12.90 -6.98 -10.42
C GLU A 116 12.18 -5.65 -10.13
N SER A 117 12.22 -5.21 -8.88
CA SER A 117 11.67 -3.91 -8.49
C SER A 117 12.55 -2.75 -8.97
N GLU A 118 11.91 -1.71 -9.53
CA GLU A 118 12.60 -0.49 -9.97
C GLU A 118 12.18 0.73 -9.14
N GLY A 119 13.01 1.78 -9.14
CA GLY A 119 12.68 3.08 -8.54
C GLY A 119 13.03 3.20 -7.04
N ILE A 120 12.53 4.27 -6.41
CA ILE A 120 12.94 4.69 -5.05
C ILE A 120 12.27 3.84 -3.97
N SER A 121 11.04 3.39 -4.21
CA SER A 121 10.28 2.54 -3.28
C SER A 121 10.79 1.09 -3.26
N GLY A 122 11.44 0.64 -4.34
CA GLY A 122 11.95 -0.73 -4.48
C GLY A 122 10.86 -1.78 -4.29
N ARG A 123 9.62 -1.48 -4.71
CA ARG A 123 8.47 -2.37 -4.59
C ARG A 123 7.77 -2.53 -5.93
N VAL A 124 7.16 -3.69 -6.15
CA VAL A 124 6.24 -3.94 -7.26
C VAL A 124 4.87 -4.30 -6.68
N GLY A 125 3.84 -3.55 -7.06
CA GLY A 125 2.50 -3.65 -6.49
C GLY A 125 1.93 -2.32 -6.03
N THR A 126 0.92 -2.36 -5.17
CA THR A 126 0.29 -1.17 -4.57
C THR A 126 0.91 -0.89 -3.19
N PRO A 127 0.63 0.29 -2.59
CA PRO A 127 1.00 0.53 -1.20
C PRO A 127 0.49 -0.53 -0.22
N LEU A 128 -0.71 -1.06 -0.46
CA LEU A 128 -1.34 -2.06 0.40
C LEU A 128 -0.77 -3.46 0.21
N VAL A 129 -0.50 -3.87 -1.04
CA VAL A 129 -0.06 -5.24 -1.35
C VAL A 129 1.02 -5.25 -2.44
N HIS A 130 2.20 -5.79 -2.12
CA HIS A 130 3.40 -5.70 -2.98
C HIS A 130 4.47 -6.75 -2.62
N TYR A 131 5.59 -6.76 -3.33
CA TYR A 131 6.83 -7.48 -2.98
C TYR A 131 8.09 -6.61 -3.21
N HIS A 132 9.22 -7.03 -2.65
CA HIS A 132 10.52 -6.33 -2.64
C HIS A 132 11.70 -7.20 -3.14
N ASP A 133 11.48 -8.08 -4.13
CA ASP A 133 12.46 -9.06 -4.65
C ASP A 133 12.98 -10.11 -3.63
N ASP A 134 12.24 -10.32 -2.54
CA ASP A 134 12.58 -11.22 -1.43
C ASP A 134 11.73 -12.50 -1.41
N TYR A 135 11.00 -12.78 -2.49
CA TYR A 135 10.07 -13.92 -2.63
C TYR A 135 8.96 -13.93 -1.57
N ARG A 136 8.52 -12.74 -1.17
CA ARG A 136 7.49 -12.55 -0.15
C ARG A 136 6.44 -11.56 -0.60
N ILE A 137 5.19 -11.86 -0.26
CA ILE A 137 4.06 -10.95 -0.39
C ILE A 137 3.98 -10.15 0.90
N HIS A 138 3.90 -8.83 0.75
CA HIS A 138 3.71 -7.86 1.82
C HIS A 138 2.28 -7.34 1.78
N ILE A 139 1.63 -7.29 2.94
CA ILE A 139 0.38 -6.55 3.14
C ILE A 139 0.64 -5.47 4.19
N GLU A 140 0.59 -4.20 3.81
CA GLU A 140 1.00 -3.08 4.63
C GLU A 140 -0.04 -1.96 4.64
N GLY A 141 -0.52 -1.57 5.82
CA GLY A 141 -1.55 -0.53 5.96
C GLY A 141 -2.88 -1.07 6.48
N ALA A 142 -3.91 -0.23 6.47
CA ALA A 142 -5.23 -0.59 6.98
C ALA A 142 -6.06 -1.20 5.85
N VAL A 143 -6.54 -2.43 6.04
CA VAL A 143 -7.25 -3.17 5.00
C VAL A 143 -8.74 -2.88 5.11
N MET A 144 -9.31 -2.27 4.08
CA MET A 144 -10.73 -1.92 4.09
C MET A 144 -11.63 -3.09 3.72
N ASN A 145 -11.19 -3.97 2.80
CA ASN A 145 -11.93 -5.17 2.41
C ASN A 145 -11.01 -6.38 2.43
N LYS A 146 -11.52 -7.54 2.87
CA LYS A 146 -10.71 -8.76 2.95
C LYS A 146 -10.23 -9.24 1.58
N GLU A 147 -10.98 -8.94 0.53
CA GLU A 147 -10.68 -9.27 -0.85
C GLU A 147 -9.42 -8.57 -1.35
N ASP A 148 -9.05 -7.42 -0.77
CA ASP A 148 -7.82 -6.71 -1.14
C ASP A 148 -6.54 -7.48 -0.71
N MET A 149 -6.70 -8.49 0.16
CA MET A 149 -5.63 -9.36 0.67
C MET A 149 -5.61 -10.76 0.08
N ASN A 150 -6.44 -11.03 -0.94
CA ASN A 150 -6.43 -12.33 -1.60
C ASN A 150 -5.33 -12.41 -2.66
N LEU A 151 -4.98 -13.65 -3.04
CA LEU A 151 -3.92 -13.88 -4.02
C LEU A 151 -4.27 -13.32 -5.40
N GLY A 152 -5.54 -13.29 -5.78
CA GLY A 152 -6.00 -12.63 -7.01
C GLY A 152 -5.62 -11.15 -7.05
N SER A 153 -5.87 -10.43 -5.96
CA SER A 153 -5.53 -9.02 -5.77
C SER A 153 -4.03 -8.79 -5.78
N PHE A 154 -3.24 -9.66 -5.13
CA PHE A 154 -1.78 -9.61 -5.22
C PHE A 154 -1.29 -9.74 -6.66
N PHE A 155 -1.72 -10.78 -7.39
CA PHE A 155 -1.28 -10.97 -8.78
C PHE A 155 -1.72 -9.81 -9.67
N ALA A 156 -2.93 -9.26 -9.48
CA ALA A 156 -3.38 -8.08 -10.20
C ALA A 156 -2.53 -6.84 -9.88
N ALA A 157 -2.16 -6.63 -8.61
CA ALA A 157 -1.34 -5.51 -8.17
C ALA A 157 0.06 -5.51 -8.81
N ILE A 158 0.66 -6.68 -9.00
CA ILE A 158 1.98 -6.82 -9.64
C ILE A 158 1.92 -6.87 -11.17
N GLY A 159 0.75 -6.62 -11.78
CA GLY A 159 0.56 -6.65 -13.24
C GLY A 159 0.39 -8.06 -13.83
N GLY A 160 0.21 -9.08 -12.99
CA GLY A 160 -0.14 -10.44 -13.38
C GLY A 160 -1.65 -10.71 -13.31
N ALA A 161 -2.00 -11.99 -13.26
CA ALA A 161 -3.37 -12.43 -13.04
C ALA A 161 -3.41 -13.83 -12.41
N LEU A 162 -4.41 -14.08 -11.57
CA LEU A 162 -4.62 -15.40 -10.97
C LEU A 162 -6.10 -15.74 -10.93
N ALA A 163 -6.45 -16.95 -11.36
CA ALA A 163 -7.76 -17.55 -11.22
C ALA A 163 -7.60 -19.04 -10.87
N ASP A 164 -8.70 -19.71 -10.54
CA ASP A 164 -8.67 -21.15 -10.17
C ASP A 164 -8.17 -22.05 -11.31
N SER A 165 -8.25 -21.58 -12.55
CA SER A 165 -7.87 -22.33 -13.75
C SER A 165 -6.66 -21.80 -14.50
N TYR A 166 -6.05 -20.70 -14.05
CA TYR A 166 -4.88 -20.14 -14.72
C TYR A 166 -4.04 -19.22 -13.83
N ILE A 167 -2.76 -19.11 -14.19
CA ILE A 167 -1.83 -18.13 -13.64
C ILE A 167 -1.21 -17.33 -14.79
N GLY A 168 -1.16 -16.01 -14.63
CA GLY A 168 -0.52 -15.04 -15.52
C GLY A 168 0.62 -14.37 -14.77
N ILE A 169 1.85 -14.60 -15.23
CA ILE A 169 3.07 -14.08 -14.58
C ILE A 169 3.63 -12.94 -15.42
N PRO A 170 3.82 -11.73 -14.85
CA PRO A 170 4.45 -10.62 -15.55
C PRO A 170 5.91 -10.95 -15.88
N GLN A 171 6.41 -10.44 -17.00
CA GLN A 171 7.76 -10.63 -17.49
C GLN A 171 8.53 -9.29 -17.50
N GLU A 172 9.86 -9.38 -17.54
CA GLU A 172 10.77 -8.21 -17.62
C GLU A 172 10.47 -7.26 -18.80
N ASP A 173 9.97 -7.80 -19.92
CA ASP A 173 9.62 -7.00 -21.10
C ASP A 173 8.24 -6.34 -21.00
N GLY A 174 7.57 -6.44 -19.85
CA GLY A 174 6.22 -5.93 -19.60
C GLY A 174 5.10 -6.81 -20.17
N SER A 175 5.42 -7.94 -20.80
CA SER A 175 4.42 -8.92 -21.22
C SER A 175 3.92 -9.79 -20.06
N ILE A 176 2.78 -10.48 -20.26
CA ILE A 176 2.25 -11.45 -19.30
C ILE A 176 2.24 -12.82 -19.98
N LYS A 177 2.88 -13.79 -19.33
CA LYS A 177 2.84 -15.19 -19.77
C LYS A 177 1.75 -15.93 -19.00
N TYR A 178 0.84 -16.58 -19.72
CA TYR A 178 -0.29 -17.31 -19.15
C TYR A 178 -0.09 -18.81 -19.25
N TRP A 179 -0.51 -19.51 -18.20
CA TRP A 179 -0.68 -20.97 -18.18
C TRP A 179 -2.07 -21.30 -17.67
N ARG A 180 -2.84 -22.02 -18.48
CA ARG A 180 -4.23 -22.39 -18.22
C ARG A 180 -4.32 -23.90 -18.06
N ASN A 181 -5.20 -24.36 -17.18
CA ASN A 181 -5.43 -25.79 -17.00
C ASN A 181 -5.76 -26.44 -18.35
N GLY A 182 -5.03 -27.49 -18.71
CA GLY A 182 -5.11 -28.13 -20.01
C GLY A 182 -3.98 -27.76 -20.98
N ASP A 183 -3.23 -26.67 -20.74
CA ASP A 183 -2.04 -26.34 -21.53
C ASP A 183 -0.96 -27.41 -21.33
N GLN A 184 -0.26 -27.76 -22.41
CA GLN A 184 0.75 -28.82 -22.38
C GLN A 184 2.06 -28.33 -21.79
N CYS A 185 2.62 -29.13 -20.88
CA CYS A 185 4.00 -29.04 -20.46
C CYS A 185 4.95 -29.64 -21.52
N GLN A 186 6.25 -29.35 -21.39
CA GLN A 186 7.28 -29.78 -22.35
C GLN A 186 7.38 -31.32 -22.47
N ASP A 187 6.95 -32.05 -21.45
CA ASP A 187 6.89 -33.50 -21.40
C ASP A 187 5.63 -34.09 -22.05
N GLY A 188 4.73 -33.24 -22.55
CA GLY A 188 3.51 -33.62 -23.29
C GLY A 188 2.27 -33.83 -22.42
N HIS A 189 2.37 -33.74 -21.09
CA HIS A 189 1.21 -33.83 -20.20
C HIS A 189 0.48 -32.50 -20.10
N ALA A 190 -0.85 -32.57 -19.90
CA ALA A 190 -1.68 -31.38 -19.70
C ALA A 190 -1.55 -30.91 -18.23
N GLY A 191 -1.09 -29.68 -18.03
CA GLY A 191 -0.85 -29.13 -16.72
C GLY A 191 -2.13 -28.64 -16.02
N THR A 192 -2.11 -28.69 -14.69
CA THR A 192 -3.17 -28.20 -13.80
C THR A 192 -2.56 -27.30 -12.73
N LEU A 193 -3.15 -26.12 -12.55
CA LEU A 193 -2.78 -25.20 -11.48
C LEU A 193 -3.28 -25.72 -10.13
N THR A 194 -2.36 -25.83 -9.19
CA THR A 194 -2.62 -26.22 -7.79
C THR A 194 -1.88 -25.26 -6.86
N LEU A 195 -2.57 -24.79 -5.82
CA LEU A 195 -1.96 -24.04 -4.73
C LEU A 195 -1.79 -24.94 -3.50
N TYR A 196 -0.56 -25.03 -3.01
CA TYR A 196 -0.25 -25.61 -1.71
C TYR A 196 0.04 -24.51 -0.70
N VAL A 197 -0.56 -24.62 0.47
CA VAL A 197 -0.33 -23.71 1.60
C VAL A 197 0.27 -24.51 2.74
N THR A 198 1.44 -24.08 3.21
CA THR A 198 2.09 -24.69 4.37
C THR A 198 2.01 -23.77 5.58
N LYS A 199 1.44 -24.28 6.68
CA LYS A 199 1.34 -23.62 7.99
C LYS A 199 1.92 -24.54 9.07
N GLY A 200 3.09 -24.19 9.60
CA GLY A 200 3.82 -25.07 10.52
C GLY A 200 4.21 -26.38 9.84
N GLN A 201 3.68 -27.51 10.34
CA GLN A 201 3.89 -28.84 9.75
C GLN A 201 2.76 -29.29 8.79
N SER A 202 1.68 -28.51 8.70
CA SER A 202 0.51 -28.86 7.89
C SER A 202 0.64 -28.30 6.48
N VAL A 203 0.36 -29.15 5.49
CA VAL A 203 0.27 -28.77 4.07
C VAL A 203 -1.15 -29.03 3.59
N THR A 204 -1.80 -28.03 3.00
CA THR A 204 -3.15 -28.15 2.45
C THR A 204 -3.20 -27.67 1.01
N THR A 205 -4.09 -28.26 0.22
CA THR A 205 -4.41 -27.78 -1.12
C THR A 205 -5.63 -26.89 -1.08
N VAL A 206 -5.60 -25.79 -1.83
CA VAL A 206 -6.68 -24.81 -1.90
C VAL A 206 -7.44 -24.95 -3.21
N GLN A 207 -8.78 -24.94 -3.13
CA GLN A 207 -9.66 -25.08 -4.30
C GLN A 207 -9.95 -23.73 -4.99
N ASN A 208 -10.27 -22.70 -4.20
CA ASN A 208 -10.45 -21.34 -4.69
C ASN A 208 -9.14 -20.57 -4.49
N ILE A 209 -8.25 -20.72 -5.45
CA ILE A 209 -6.86 -20.27 -5.39
C ILE A 209 -6.82 -18.74 -5.36
N ALA A 210 -7.60 -18.09 -6.23
CA ALA A 210 -7.58 -16.63 -6.33
C ALA A 210 -8.20 -15.95 -5.09
N ALA A 211 -9.25 -16.52 -4.51
CA ALA A 211 -9.89 -15.96 -3.31
C ALA A 211 -9.19 -16.36 -2.00
N TYR A 212 -8.07 -17.08 -2.05
CA TYR A 212 -7.31 -17.39 -0.85
C TYR A 212 -6.79 -16.11 -0.20
N VAL A 213 -7.22 -15.84 1.04
CA VAL A 213 -6.79 -14.67 1.82
C VAL A 213 -5.52 -15.05 2.59
N ILE A 214 -4.49 -14.22 2.43
CA ILE A 214 -3.21 -14.40 3.12
C ILE A 214 -3.40 -14.29 4.64
N SER A 215 -2.73 -15.17 5.38
CA SER A 215 -2.87 -15.23 6.84
C SER A 215 -2.28 -13.99 7.54
N PRO A 216 -2.92 -13.53 8.62
CA PRO A 216 -2.57 -12.29 9.30
C PRO A 216 -1.38 -12.41 10.26
N GLU A 217 -0.24 -12.88 9.77
CA GLU A 217 0.94 -13.13 10.60
C GLU A 217 2.03 -12.07 10.39
N THR A 218 2.57 -11.56 11.50
CA THR A 218 3.52 -10.43 11.51
C THR A 218 4.97 -10.83 11.76
N ASN A 219 5.25 -12.01 12.31
CA ASN A 219 6.64 -12.37 12.59
C ASN A 219 7.32 -12.92 11.32
N VAL A 220 8.65 -13.09 11.35
CA VAL A 220 9.40 -13.71 10.26
C VAL A 220 10.29 -14.82 10.82
N PRO A 221 10.07 -16.11 10.47
CA PRO A 221 8.94 -16.67 9.72
C PRO A 221 7.85 -17.18 10.69
N PRO A 222 6.73 -16.48 10.81
CA PRO A 222 5.42 -17.10 10.67
C PRO A 222 4.58 -16.29 9.69
N GLY A 223 4.06 -16.98 8.70
CA GLY A 223 3.27 -16.49 7.59
C GLY A 223 2.95 -17.69 6.71
N ASP A 224 2.10 -17.49 5.71
CA ASP A 224 1.84 -18.56 4.76
C ASP A 224 3.10 -18.86 3.94
N LYS A 225 3.37 -20.14 3.72
CA LYS A 225 4.29 -20.58 2.67
C LYS A 225 3.47 -21.10 1.52
N LEU A 226 3.39 -20.30 0.47
CA LEU A 226 2.57 -20.51 -0.70
C LEU A 226 3.40 -21.16 -1.80
N LYS A 227 2.90 -22.24 -2.39
CA LYS A 227 3.53 -22.87 -3.54
C LYS A 227 2.50 -23.07 -4.64
N PHE A 228 2.61 -22.27 -5.69
CA PHE A 228 1.85 -22.42 -6.91
C PHE A 228 2.57 -23.44 -7.79
N VAL A 229 1.86 -24.47 -8.23
CA VAL A 229 2.40 -25.50 -9.11
C VAL A 229 1.45 -25.65 -10.30
N PHE A 230 1.99 -25.51 -11.51
CA PHE A 230 1.32 -25.87 -12.75
C PHE A 230 2.03 -27.09 -13.34
N ASN A 231 1.43 -28.27 -13.25
CA ASN A 231 2.02 -29.54 -13.70
C ASN A 231 0.99 -30.60 -14.07
#